data_AF-A0A924SLI4-F1
#
_entry.id   AF-A0A924SLI4-F1
#
_cell.length_a   1.000
_cell.length_b   1.000
_cell.length_c   1.000
_cell.angle_alpha   90.00
_cell.angle_beta   90.00
_cell.angle_gamma   90.00
#
_symmetry.space_group_name_H-M   'P 1'
#
loop_
_entity.id
_entity.type
_entity.pdbx_description
1 polymer ?
#
loop_
_entity_poly.entity_id
_entity_poly.type
_entity_poly.pdbx_seq_one_letter_code
_entity_poly.pdbx_strand_id
1 'polypeptide(L)' 'MTVRASLLTETGAPLRVVDLELPEPGPGQVRVRIAATGVCHSDLSLARGTLRQLTPAVLGHEAAGIVVSVGQGVTTCAVG' A
#
# COMPACT_ATOMS: atom_id res chain seq x y z
N MET A 1 -13.95 0.65 -1.83
CA MET A 1 -13.83 -0.63 -2.59
C MET A 1 -13.05 -1.59 -1.72
N THR A 2 -13.48 -2.84 -1.64
CA THR A 2 -12.76 -3.85 -0.86
C THR A 2 -11.49 -4.29 -1.58
N VAL A 3 -10.36 -4.27 -0.89
CA VAL A 3 -9.06 -4.76 -1.39
C VAL A 3 -8.42 -5.71 -0.38
N ARG A 4 -7.64 -6.67 -0.88
CA ARG A 4 -6.79 -7.52 -0.03
C ARG A 4 -5.43 -6.84 0.17
N ALA A 5 -4.98 -6.75 1.42
CA ALA A 5 -3.70 -6.14 1.78
C ALA A 5 -2.94 -6.99 2.82
N SER A 6 -1.62 -6.90 2.79
CA SER A 6 -0.75 -7.47 3.82
C SER A 6 -0.57 -6.47 4.97
N LEU A 7 -1.16 -6.76 6.12
CA LEU A 7 -1.21 -5.89 7.28
C LEU A 7 -0.27 -6.37 8.39
N LEU A 8 0.58 -5.47 8.86
CA LEU A 8 1.28 -5.57 10.13
C LEU A 8 0.39 -4.99 11.22
N THR A 9 -0.13 -5.85 12.09
CA THR A 9 -1.01 -5.42 13.19
C THR A 9 -0.24 -4.71 14.31
N GLU A 10 0.92 -5.24 14.64
CA GLU A 10 1.86 -4.71 15.64
C GLU A 10 3.29 -5.15 15.29
N THR A 11 4.28 -4.41 15.74
CA THR A 11 5.69 -4.73 15.51
C THR A 11 6.06 -6.11 16.07
N GLY A 12 6.70 -6.95 15.26
CA GLY A 12 7.09 -8.31 15.61
C GLY A 12 6.03 -9.38 15.32
N ALA A 13 4.78 -8.99 15.06
CA ALA A 13 3.72 -9.94 14.69
C ALA A 13 3.87 -10.42 13.23
N PRO A 14 3.39 -11.63 12.90
CA PRO A 14 3.30 -12.09 11.52
C PRO A 14 2.34 -11.21 10.71
N LEU A 15 2.69 -10.94 9.46
CA LEU A 15 1.81 -10.25 8.51
C LEU A 15 0.52 -11.07 8.27
N ARG A 16 -0.60 -10.36 8.15
CA ARG A 16 -1.93 -10.93 7.91
C ARG A 16 -2.47 -10.42 6.57
N VAL A 17 -3.00 -11.31 5.74
CA VAL A 17 -3.79 -10.86 4.58
C VAL A 17 -5.20 -10.56 5.08
N VAL A 18 -5.64 -9.32 4.89
CA VAL A 18 -6.95 -8.84 5.34
C VAL A 18 -7.66 -8.10 4.21
N ASP A 19 -8.99 -8.05 4.28
CA ASP A 19 -9.79 -7.18 3.44
C ASP A 19 -9.89 -5.78 4.08
N LEU A 20 -9.68 -4.73 3.29
CA LEU A 20 -9.77 -3.33 3.68
C LEU A 20 -10.66 -2.56 2.73
N GLU A 21 -11.40 -1.59 3.25
CA GLU A 21 -12.08 -0.61 2.41
C GLU A 21 -11.14 0.54 2.04
N LEU A 22 -10.88 0.67 0.74
CA LEU A 22 -10.11 1.79 0.21
C LEU A 22 -11.08 2.91 -0.23
N PRO A 23 -10.92 4.15 0.27
CA PRO A 23 -11.73 5.29 -0.14
C PRO A 23 -11.39 5.72 -1.56
N GLU A 24 -12.31 6.42 -2.23
CA GLU A 24 -12.04 7.06 -3.52
C GLU A 24 -10.88 8.07 -3.42
N PRO A 25 -10.04 8.19 -4.46
CA PRO A 25 -8.92 9.13 -4.43
C PRO A 25 -9.44 10.57 -4.34
N GLY A 26 -8.98 11.30 -3.32
CA GLY A 26 -9.23 12.73 -3.17
C GLY A 26 -8.38 13.58 -4.13
N PRO A 27 -8.48 14.92 -4.05
CA PRO A 27 -7.69 15.82 -4.89
C PRO A 27 -6.18 15.52 -4.83
N GLY A 28 -5.53 15.46 -6.00
CA GLY A 28 -4.10 15.14 -6.13
C GLY A 28 -3.71 13.69 -5.85
N GLN A 29 -4.66 12.81 -5.52
CA GLN A 29 -4.39 11.40 -5.24
C GLN A 29 -4.64 10.52 -6.48
N VAL A 30 -3.96 9.38 -6.51
CA VAL A 30 -4.07 8.40 -7.59
C VAL A 30 -4.36 7.03 -6.97
N ARG A 31 -5.29 6.28 -7.55
CA ARG A 31 -5.50 4.87 -7.20
C ARG A 31 -4.83 3.99 -8.24
N VAL A 32 -3.96 3.11 -7.77
CA VAL A 32 -3.23 2.16 -8.61
C VAL A 32 -3.66 0.74 -8.25
N ARG A 33 -4.04 -0.05 -9.26
CA ARG A 33 -4.18 -1.49 -9.10
C ARG A 33 -2.81 -2.13 -9.23
N ILE A 34 -2.26 -2.54 -8.10
CA ILE A 34 -0.94 -3.17 -8.03
C ILE A 34 -0.97 -4.50 -8.79
N ALA A 35 -0.04 -4.67 -9.73
CA ALA A 35 0.15 -5.90 -10.50
C ALA A 35 1.21 -6.80 -9.84
N ALA A 36 2.29 -6.19 -9.35
CA ALA A 36 3.36 -6.87 -8.62
C ALA A 36 4.01 -5.92 -7.62
N THR A 37 4.58 -6.49 -6.55
CA THR A 37 5.46 -5.79 -5.63
C THR A 37 6.58 -6.71 -5.16
N GLY A 38 7.79 -6.17 -5.04
CA GLY A 38 8.93 -6.85 -4.45
C GLY A 38 8.79 -6.96 -2.92
N VAL A 39 9.53 -7.90 -2.33
CA VAL A 39 9.73 -7.98 -0.89
C VAL A 39 11.16 -7.58 -0.59
N CYS A 40 11.33 -6.43 0.04
CA CYS A 40 12.64 -5.91 0.38
C CYS A 40 13.06 -6.31 1.80
N HIS A 41 14.36 -6.17 2.08
CA HIS A 41 14.87 -6.31 3.44
C HIS A 41 14.35 -5.22 4.39
N SER A 42 14.06 -4.03 3.87
CA SER A 42 13.47 -2.93 4.66
C SER A 42 12.04 -3.25 5.11
N ASP A 43 11.22 -3.95 4.33
CA ASP A 43 9.89 -4.39 4.77
C ASP A 43 9.98 -5.32 5.99
N LEU A 44 10.94 -6.25 5.96
CA LEU A 44 11.25 -7.12 7.09
C LEU A 44 11.77 -6.33 8.29
N SER A 45 12.59 -5.31 8.05
CA SER A 45 13.16 -4.45 9.10
C SER A 45 12.09 -3.63 9.81
N LEU A 46 11.09 -3.13 9.07
CA LEU A 46 9.89 -2.48 9.62
C LEU A 46 9.06 -3.47 10.42
N ALA A 47 8.77 -4.65 9.86
CA ALA A 47 7.99 -5.69 10.53
C ALA A 47 8.62 -6.16 11.84
N ARG A 48 9.95 -6.25 11.91
CA ARG A 48 10.70 -6.69 13.11
C ARG A 48 11.03 -5.57 14.10
N GLY A 49 10.77 -4.30 13.74
CA GLY A 49 11.08 -3.15 14.58
C GLY A 49 12.55 -2.72 14.58
N THR A 50 13.37 -3.24 13.66
CA THR A 50 14.72 -2.71 13.39
C THR A 50 14.63 -1.28 12.86
N LEU A 51 13.63 -1.03 12.01
CA LEU A 51 13.19 0.30 11.63
C LEU A 51 11.85 0.59 12.29
N ARG A 52 11.61 1.86 12.63
CA ARG A 52 10.35 2.27 13.26
C ARG A 52 9.24 2.30 12.22
N GLN A 53 8.13 1.65 12.54
CA GLN A 53 6.88 1.69 11.80
C GLN A 53 5.75 1.96 12.79
N LEU A 54 4.87 2.91 12.48
CA LEU A 54 3.62 3.06 13.22
C LEU A 54 2.68 1.94 12.78
N THR A 55 2.09 1.22 13.75
CA THR A 55 1.16 0.12 13.49
C THR A 55 -0.25 0.48 13.95
N PRO A 56 -1.31 -0.02 13.29
CA PRO A 56 -1.27 -0.98 12.18
C PRO A 56 -0.82 -0.36 10.85
N ALA A 57 -0.15 -1.14 9.99
CA ALA A 57 0.39 -0.66 8.72
C ALA A 57 0.33 -1.70 7.59
N VAL A 58 0.02 -1.24 6.38
CA VAL A 58 0.23 -2.00 5.15
C VAL A 58 1.66 -1.74 4.68
N LEU A 59 2.46 -2.80 4.49
CA LEU A 59 3.86 -2.70 4.06
C LEU A 59 3.99 -2.93 2.54
N GLY A 60 5.21 -2.79 2.02
CA GLY A 60 5.53 -2.88 0.60
C GLY A 60 5.72 -1.50 -0.02
N HIS A 61 6.86 -1.30 -0.67
CA HIS A 61 7.25 0.00 -1.26
C HIS A 61 7.91 -0.12 -2.63
N GLU A 62 8.02 -1.34 -3.17
CA GLU A 62 8.62 -1.62 -4.47
C GLU A 62 7.55 -2.22 -5.39
N ALA A 63 6.55 -1.41 -5.78
CA ALA A 63 5.37 -1.88 -6.50
C ALA A 63 5.25 -1.27 -7.90
N ALA A 64 4.65 -2.03 -8.82
CA ALA A 64 4.24 -1.58 -10.14
C ALA A 64 2.80 -2.01 -10.45
N GLY A 65 2.07 -1.18 -11.19
CA GLY A 65 0.65 -1.40 -11.46
C GLY A 65 0.09 -0.43 -12.48
N ILE A 66 -1.24 -0.46 -12.60
CA ILE A 66 -2.01 0.32 -13.58
C ILE A 66 -2.84 1.36 -12.82
N VAL A 67 -2.88 2.60 -13.31
CA VAL A 67 -3.73 3.63 -12.72
C VAL A 67 -5.19 3.32 -13.06
N VAL A 68 -6.04 3.20 -12.05
CA VAL A 68 -7.46 2.83 -12.23
C VAL A 68 -8.42 3.98 -11.93
N SER A 69 -8.00 4.98 -11.16
CA SER A 69 -8.71 6.24 -11.01
C SER A 69 -7.77 7.35 -10.53
N VAL A 70 -8.11 8.59 -10.88
CA VAL A 70 -7.37 9.81 -10.49
C VAL A 70 -8.33 10.78 -9.82
N GLY A 71 -7.85 11.46 -8.77
CA GLY A 71 -8.57 12.55 -8.15
C GLY A 71 -8.43 13.86 -8.92
N GLN A 72 -9.20 14.87 -8.51
CA GLN A 72 -9.16 16.20 -9.12
C GLN A 72 -7.74 16.79 -9.11
N GLY A 73 -7.31 17.36 -10.24
CA GLY A 73 -6.05 18.11 -10.35
C GLY A 73 -4.81 17.26 -10.61
N VAL A 74 -4.93 15.94 -10.76
CA VAL A 74 -3.82 15.09 -11.22
C VAL A 74 -3.54 15.35 -12.70
N THR A 75 -2.30 15.69 -13.04
CA THR A 75 -1.87 15.99 -14.42
C THR A 75 -0.65 15.19 -14.87
N THR A 76 0.00 14.48 -13.95
CA THR A 76 1.26 13.75 -14.19
C THR A 76 1.06 12.30 -14.62
N CYS A 77 -0.17 11.80 -14.55
CA CYS A 77 -0.57 10.47 -15.00
C CYS A 77 -2.07 10.46 -15.35
N ALA A 78 -2.52 9.41 -16.04
CA ALA A 78 -3.90 9.19 -16.43
C ALA A 78 -4.29 7.71 -16.19
N VAL A 79 -5.59 7.41 -16.19
CA VAL A 79 -6.09 6.04 -16.13
C VAL A 79 -5.63 5.25 -17.37
N GLY A 80 -5.17 4.02 -17.15
CA GLY A 80 -4.51 3.18 -18.16
C GLY A 80 -3.09 2.80 -17.74
#